data_AF-A0A7R8YP49-F1
#
_entry.id   AF-A0A7R8YP49-F1
#
_cell.length_a   1.000
_cell.length_b   1.000
_cell.length_c   1.000
_cell.angle_alpha   90.00
_cell.angle_beta   90.00
_cell.angle_gamma   90.00
#
_symmetry.space_group_name_H-M   'P 1'
#
loop_
_entity.id
_entity.type
_entity.pdbx_description
1 polymer ?
#
loop_
_entity_poly.entity_id
_entity_poly.type
_entity_poly.pdbx_seq_one_letter_code
_entity_poly.pdbx_strand_id
1 'polypeptide(L)'
;GCYMTIHVTPEPEFSYVSFESNVSSSNYYELINRVIDTFQPGKFIVTIFANKTSPAQTAARELDHTKMIGEWQRRDIQYCRFQTYDLTYAHYSKFPS
;
A
#
# COMPACT_ATOMS: atom_id res chain seq x y z
N GLY A 1 -2.26 -15.25 -14.49
CA GLY A 1 -1.46 -15.78 -13.38
C GLY A 1 -1.26 -14.69 -12.35
N CYS A 2 -1.08 -15.06 -11.08
CA CYS A 2 -0.83 -14.12 -9.98
C CYS A 2 0.62 -14.24 -9.52
N TYR A 3 1.25 -13.13 -9.16
CA TYR A 3 2.60 -13.09 -8.58
C TYR A 3 2.64 -12.26 -7.30
N MET A 4 3.65 -12.52 -6.48
CA MET A 4 4.07 -11.69 -5.36
C MET A 4 5.60 -11.70 -5.31
N THR A 5 6.21 -10.55 -5.01
CA THR A 5 7.65 -10.45 -4.80
C THR A 5 7.95 -9.56 -3.59
N ILE A 6 9.03 -9.90 -2.88
CA ILE A 6 9.52 -9.18 -1.71
C ILE A 6 11.03 -9.03 -1.83
N HIS A 7 11.53 -7.81 -1.65
CA HIS A 7 12.97 -7.54 -1.50
C HIS A 7 13.23 -6.88 -0.15
N VAL A 8 14.27 -7.32 0.56
CA VAL A 8 14.59 -6.87 1.93
C VAL A 8 16.04 -6.41 2.00
N THR A 9 16.23 -5.21 2.55
CA THR A 9 17.51 -4.61 2.96
C THR A 9 17.48 -4.51 4.49
N PRO A 10 18.11 -5.44 5.23
CA PRO A 10 17.95 -5.57 6.67
C PRO A 10 18.80 -4.61 7.52
N GLU A 11 19.73 -3.87 6.92
CA GLU A 11 20.69 -3.01 7.62
C GLU A 11 19.97 -1.94 8.46
N PRO A 12 20.20 -1.86 9.78
CA PRO A 12 19.43 -0.98 10.68
C PRO A 12 19.43 0.50 10.29
N GLU A 13 20.54 1.00 9.75
CA GLU A 13 20.76 2.40 9.41
C GLU A 13 19.94 2.85 8.19
N PHE A 14 19.55 1.92 7.32
CA PHE A 14 18.84 2.20 6.07
C PHE A 14 17.89 1.06 5.68
N SER A 15 17.25 0.45 6.69
CA SER A 15 16.36 -0.69 6.49
C SER A 15 15.24 -0.37 5.50
N TYR A 16 14.99 -1.31 4.59
CA TYR A 16 13.97 -1.15 3.54
C TYR A 16 13.36 -2.50 3.15
N VAL A 17 12.05 -2.49 2.90
CA VAL A 17 11.32 -3.63 2.36
C VAL A 17 10.44 -3.14 1.23
N SER A 18 10.48 -3.81 0.08
CA SER A 18 9.46 -3.66 -0.96
C SER A 18 8.60 -4.92 -1.06
N PHE A 19 7.31 -4.72 -1.29
CA PHE A 19 6.33 -5.75 -1.58
C PHE A 19 5.57 -5.34 -2.84
N GLU A 20 5.43 -6.25 -3.80
CA GLU A 20 4.68 -6.00 -5.04
C GLU A 20 3.86 -7.24 -5.43
N SER A 21 2.63 -7.03 -5.92
CA SER A 21 1.75 -8.09 -6.41
C SER A 21 0.77 -7.56 -7.47
N ASN A 22 0.34 -8.45 -8.37
CA ASN A 22 -0.77 -8.20 -9.29
C ASN A 22 -2.08 -8.91 -8.90
N VAL A 23 -2.19 -9.43 -7.66
CA VAL A 23 -3.40 -10.11 -7.21
C VAL A 23 -4.60 -9.16 -7.33
N SER A 24 -5.64 -9.59 -8.02
CA SER A 24 -6.83 -8.77 -8.23
C SER A 24 -7.73 -8.84 -7.01
N SER A 25 -8.00 -7.69 -6.38
CA SER A 25 -8.92 -7.58 -5.25
C SER A 25 -9.62 -6.24 -5.27
N SER A 26 -10.86 -6.19 -4.78
CA SER A 26 -11.58 -4.93 -4.53
C SER A 26 -11.15 -4.24 -3.24
N ASN A 27 -10.43 -4.95 -2.37
CA ASN A 27 -9.91 -4.44 -1.11
C ASN A 27 -8.55 -5.09 -0.78
N TYR A 28 -7.54 -4.26 -0.51
CA TYR A 28 -6.18 -4.73 -0.17
C TYR A 28 -5.85 -4.60 1.32
N TYR A 29 -6.80 -4.21 2.17
CA TYR A 29 -6.58 -3.97 3.60
C TYR A 29 -5.92 -5.17 4.29
N GLU A 30 -6.45 -6.37 4.14
CA GLU A 30 -5.88 -7.57 4.78
C GLU A 30 -4.47 -7.89 4.26
N LEU A 31 -4.22 -7.67 2.97
CA LEU A 31 -2.90 -7.92 2.37
C LEU A 31 -1.87 -6.93 2.92
N ILE A 32 -2.21 -5.64 2.92
CA ILE A 32 -1.38 -4.57 3.47
C ILE A 32 -1.11 -4.86 4.96
N ASN A 33 -2.15 -5.21 5.72
CA ASN A 33 -2.04 -5.49 7.14
C ASN A 33 -1.08 -6.66 7.42
N ARG A 34 -1.18 -7.76 6.68
CA ARG A 34 -0.23 -8.90 6.82
C ARG A 34 1.22 -8.50 6.54
N VAL A 35 1.47 -7.66 5.54
CA VAL A 35 2.83 -7.22 5.19
C VAL A 35 3.39 -6.33 6.29
N ILE A 36 2.65 -5.32 6.75
CA ILE A 36 3.14 -4.40 7.79
C ILE A 36 3.22 -5.08 9.17
N ASP A 37 2.36 -6.05 9.46
CA ASP A 37 2.44 -6.84 10.69
C ASP A 37 3.69 -7.73 10.70
N THR A 38 4.13 -8.20 9.53
CA THR A 38 5.34 -9.02 9.38
C THR A 38 6.62 -8.20 9.55
N PHE A 39 6.69 -7.02 8.91
CA PHE A 39 7.93 -6.23 8.86
C PHE A 39 7.99 -5.09 9.88
N GLN A 40 6.87 -4.75 10.52
CA GLN A 40 6.78 -3.71 11.56
C GLN A 40 7.48 -2.38 11.19
N PRO A 41 7.22 -1.80 9.99
CA PRO A 41 7.93 -0.61 9.56
C PRO A 41 7.62 0.62 10.43
N GLY A 42 8.55 1.58 10.54
CA GLY A 42 8.24 2.88 11.15
C GLY A 42 7.31 3.75 10.28
N LYS A 43 7.46 3.64 8.96
CA LYS A 43 6.66 4.32 7.92
C LYS A 43 6.62 3.48 6.66
N PHE A 44 5.56 3.61 5.87
CA PHE A 44 5.44 2.91 4.60
C PHE A 44 4.56 3.69 3.62
N ILE A 45 4.69 3.32 2.34
CA ILE A 45 3.92 3.87 1.23
C ILE A 45 3.16 2.72 0.58
N VAL A 46 1.92 2.99 0.19
CA VAL A 46 1.10 2.10 -0.64
C VAL A 46 0.80 2.78 -1.96
N THR A 47 1.03 2.07 -3.06
CA THR A 47 0.61 2.47 -4.40
C THR A 47 -0.33 1.43 -5.00
N ILE A 48 -1.48 1.88 -5.51
CA ILE A 48 -2.45 1.03 -6.19
C ILE A 48 -2.64 1.57 -7.61
N PHE A 49 -2.26 0.77 -8.60
CA PHE A 49 -2.59 1.00 -10.00
C PHE A 49 -3.79 0.14 -10.38
N ALA A 50 -4.90 0.79 -10.76
CA ALA A 50 -6.12 0.11 -11.16
C ALA A 50 -6.55 0.56 -12.55
N ASN A 51 -6.86 -0.39 -13.43
CA ASN A 51 -7.54 -0.06 -14.67
C ASN A 51 -9.05 0.11 -14.40
N LYS A 52 -9.77 0.79 -15.31
CA LYS A 52 -11.20 1.10 -15.15
C LYS A 52 -12.13 -0.12 -15.15
N THR A 53 -11.64 -1.30 -15.54
CA THR A 53 -12.41 -2.54 -15.61
C THR A 53 -12.00 -3.55 -14.52
N SER A 54 -11.04 -3.20 -13.66
CA SER A 54 -10.49 -4.09 -12.65
C SER A 54 -11.30 -4.00 -11.37
N PRO A 55 -11.42 -5.12 -10.63
CA PRO A 55 -11.93 -5.09 -9.26
C PRO A 55 -11.21 -4.07 -8.37
N ALA A 56 -9.92 -3.83 -8.61
CA ALA A 56 -9.09 -2.88 -7.87
C ALA A 56 -9.51 -1.40 -8.03
N GLN A 57 -10.40 -1.08 -8.97
CA GLN A 57 -10.90 0.29 -9.13
C GLN A 57 -11.56 0.83 -7.84
N THR A 58 -12.24 -0.03 -7.08
CA THR A 58 -12.86 0.37 -5.80
C THR A 58 -11.85 0.41 -4.66
N ALA A 59 -10.71 -0.27 -4.79
CA ALA A 59 -9.72 -0.36 -3.72
C ALA A 59 -9.10 1.01 -3.37
N ALA A 60 -9.04 1.93 -4.34
CA ALA A 60 -8.66 3.33 -4.10
C ALA A 60 -9.57 4.03 -3.08
N ARG A 61 -10.89 3.76 -3.13
CA ARG A 61 -11.87 4.33 -2.19
C ARG A 61 -11.74 3.71 -0.80
N GLU A 62 -11.50 2.41 -0.73
CA GLU A 62 -11.24 1.74 0.54
C GLU A 62 -9.99 2.29 1.22
N LEU A 63 -8.93 2.52 0.44
CA LEU A 63 -7.73 3.16 0.95
C LEU A 63 -8.02 4.58 1.45
N ASP A 64 -8.89 5.34 0.77
CA ASP A 64 -9.32 6.68 1.19
C ASP A 64 -10.02 6.70 2.55
N HIS A 65 -10.86 5.70 2.82
CA HIS A 65 -11.54 5.57 4.11
C HIS A 65 -10.59 5.09 5.23
N THR A 66 -9.48 4.47 4.87
CA THR A 66 -8.51 3.91 5.82
C THR A 66 -7.51 4.96 6.31
N LYS A 67 -7.94 5.81 7.23
CA LYS A 67 -7.08 6.85 7.86
C LYS A 67 -6.03 6.28 8.81
N MET A 68 -6.30 5.13 9.43
CA MET A 68 -5.37 4.44 10.32
C MET A 68 -5.38 2.94 10.01
N ILE A 69 -4.21 2.32 10.10
CA ILE A 69 -4.04 0.86 10.07
C ILE A 69 -3.22 0.53 11.30
N GLY A 70 -3.80 -0.16 12.28
CA GLY A 70 -3.13 -0.40 13.57
C GLY A 70 -2.58 0.88 14.20
N GLU A 71 -1.26 0.91 14.43
CA GLU A 71 -0.52 2.04 15.01
C GLU A 71 -0.08 3.10 13.98
N TRP A 72 -0.32 2.86 12.70
CA TRP A 72 0.13 3.74 11.61
C TRP A 72 -0.98 4.71 11.21
N GLN A 73 -0.67 6.00 11.25
CA GLN A 73 -1.57 7.07 10.82
C GLN A 73 -1.24 7.49 9.39
N ARG A 74 -2.26 7.63 8.53
CA ARG A 74 -2.10 8.18 7.18
C ARG A 74 -1.72 9.66 7.26
N ARG A 75 -0.59 10.01 6.66
CA ARG A 75 -0.04 11.38 6.58
C ARG A 75 -0.41 12.08 5.28
N ASP A 76 -0.47 11.33 4.19
CA ASP A 76 -0.77 11.88 2.87
C ASP A 76 -1.54 10.86 2.03
N ILE A 77 -2.35 11.36 1.11
CA ILE A 77 -3.02 10.58 0.07
C ILE A 77 -3.14 11.41 -1.20
N GLN A 78 -2.77 10.81 -2.33
CA GLN A 78 -2.77 11.48 -3.63
C GLN A 78 -3.39 10.59 -4.69
N TYR A 79 -4.06 11.23 -5.65
CA TYR A 79 -4.73 10.57 -6.77
C TYR A 79 -4.19 11.12 -8.08
N CYS A 80 -3.77 10.23 -8.97
CA CYS A 80 -3.31 10.58 -10.29
C CYS A 80 -4.06 9.76 -11.34
N ARG A 81 -4.60 10.43 -12.36
CA ARG A 81 -5.25 9.77 -13.50
C ARG A 81 -4.30 9.73 -14.68
N PHE A 82 -4.06 8.52 -15.17
CA PHE A 82 -3.42 8.25 -16.45
C PHE A 82 -4.49 7.90 -17.51
N GLN A 83 -4.05 7.67 -18.74
CA GLN A 83 -4.96 7.41 -19.86
C GLN A 83 -5.84 6.17 -19.65
N THR A 84 -5.26 5.09 -19.12
CA THR A 84 -5.91 3.78 -18.96
C THR A 84 -5.95 3.30 -17.50
N TYR A 85 -5.25 3.98 -16.60
CA TYR A 85 -5.10 3.60 -15.20
C TYR A 85 -5.31 4.79 -14.29
N ASP A 86 -5.81 4.50 -13.08
CA ASP A 86 -5.77 5.43 -11.96
C ASP A 86 -4.71 4.93 -10.97
N LEU A 87 -3.90 5.85 -10.46
CA LEU A 87 -2.92 5.63 -9.40
C LEU A 87 -3.41 6.28 -8.12
N THR A 88 -3.47 5.50 -7.05
CA THR A 88 -3.63 6.01 -5.68
C THR A 88 -2.32 5.80 -4.92
N TYR A 89 -1.86 6.87 -4.27
CA TYR A 89 -0.70 6.87 -3.38
C TYR A 89 -1.17 7.18 -1.97
N ALA A 90 -0.68 6.45 -0.97
CA ALA A 90 -0.91 6.77 0.44
C ALA A 90 0.36 6.56 1.26
N HIS A 91 0.65 7.50 2.16
CA HIS A 91 1.80 7.46 3.07
C HIS A 91 1.33 7.33 4.52
N TYR A 92 1.90 6.38 5.25
CA TYR A 92 1.57 6.07 6.64
C TYR A 92 2.81 6.11 7.53
N SER A 93 2.69 6.58 8.77
CA SER A 93 3.78 6.55 9.76
C SER A 93 3.28 6.31 11.19
N LYS A 94 4.10 5.67 12.03
CA LYS A 94 3.88 5.58 13.49
C LYS A 94 4.09 6.94 14.17
N PHE A 95 3.61 7.09 15.41
CA PHE A 95 3.87 8.26 16.25
C PHE A 95 4.86 7.92 17.39
N PRO A 96 5.80 8.80 17.77
CA PRO A 96 6.28 9.97 17.04
C PRO A 96 7.32 9.52 15.99
N SER A 97 7.10 9.94 14.74
CA SER A 97 8.02 9.70 13.62
C SER A 97 9.26 10.58 13.70
#